data_AF-A0A918T8Y8-F1
#
_entry.id   AF-A0A918T8Y8-F1
#
_cell.length_a   1.000
_cell.length_b   1.000
_cell.length_c   1.000
_cell.angle_alpha   90.00
_cell.angle_beta   90.00
_cell.angle_gamma   90.00
#
_symmetry.space_group_name_H-M   'P 1'
#
loop_
_entity.id
_entity.type
_entity.pdbx_description
1 polymer ?
#
loop_
_entity_poly.entity_id
_entity_poly.type
_entity_poly.pdbx_seq_one_letter_code
_entity_poly.pdbx_strand_id
1 'polypeptide(L)' 'MSGDGNVPERFAELWEPPAVPPRWVIWHTGADEPMVFDRSSNFPVDVDDRFLPEVLRRMRTAGAPETDDYPGGPCA' A
#
# COMPACT_ATOMS: atom_id res chain seq x y z
N MET A 1 -15.09 26.08 -4.17
CA MET A 1 -13.73 25.49 -4.23
C MET A 1 -13.73 24.39 -3.17
N SER A 2 -14.12 23.17 -3.54
CA SER A 2 -14.38 22.08 -2.60
C SER A 2 -13.14 21.19 -2.49
N GLY A 3 -12.55 21.12 -1.30
CA GLY A 3 -11.94 19.88 -0.79
C GLY A 3 -10.45 19.62 -1.01
N ASP A 4 -9.55 20.53 -0.65
CA ASP A 4 -8.13 20.22 -0.33
C ASP A 4 -7.98 19.73 1.13
N GLY A 5 -8.96 18.96 1.61
CA GLY A 5 -9.02 18.49 2.99
C GLY A 5 -8.75 16.99 3.05
N ASN A 6 -7.50 16.61 3.28
CA ASN A 6 -7.06 15.28 3.71
C ASN A 6 -7.07 14.13 2.66
N VAL A 7 -6.35 14.31 1.55
CA VAL A 7 -6.05 13.23 0.59
C VAL A 7 -5.45 11.96 1.23
N PRO A 8 -4.60 12.04 2.29
CA PRO A 8 -4.14 10.84 2.99
C PRO A 8 -5.30 10.05 3.63
N GLU A 9 -6.36 10.68 4.12
CA GLU A 9 -7.48 9.94 4.74
C GLU A 9 -8.22 9.04 3.74
N ARG A 10 -8.09 9.30 2.43
CA ARG A 10 -8.65 8.40 1.40
C ARG A 10 -7.94 7.05 1.35
N PHE A 11 -6.74 6.96 1.91
CA PHE A 11 -5.96 5.73 2.01
C PHE A 11 -6.07 5.08 3.40
N ALA A 12 -7.03 5.50 4.23
CA ALA A 12 -7.22 4.99 5.59
C ALA A 12 -7.22 3.46 5.68
N GLU A 13 -7.82 2.79 4.70
CA GLU A 13 -7.90 1.33 4.61
C GLU A 13 -6.54 0.62 4.51
N LEU A 14 -5.49 1.31 4.07
CA LEU A 14 -4.15 0.73 3.89
C LEU A 14 -3.42 0.46 5.22
N TRP A 15 -3.78 1.18 6.28
CA TRP A 15 -3.17 1.06 7.61
C TRP A 15 -4.18 0.67 8.69
N GLU A 16 -5.31 0.08 8.29
CA GLU A 16 -6.12 -0.68 9.22
C GLU A 16 -5.37 -1.93 9.70
N PRO A 17 -5.68 -2.45 10.91
CA PRO A 17 -5.06 -3.67 11.40
C PRO A 17 -5.11 -4.79 10.33
N PRO A 18 -3.98 -5.42 9.99
CA PRO A 18 -3.93 -6.35 8.88
C PRO A 18 -4.85 -7.55 9.12
N ALA A 19 -5.76 -7.80 8.18
CA ALA A 19 -6.50 -9.06 8.10
C ALA A 19 -5.53 -10.24 7.87
N VAL A 20 -5.98 -11.48 8.10
CA VAL A 20 -5.20 -12.68 7.82
C VAL A 20 -5.90 -13.50 6.72
N PRO A 21 -5.32 -13.62 5.51
CA PRO A 21 -4.05 -13.02 5.07
C PRO A 21 -4.15 -11.50 4.82
N PRO A 22 -3.03 -10.76 4.96
CA PRO A 22 -3.00 -9.31 4.76
C PRO A 22 -3.30 -8.96 3.30
N ARG A 23 -4.27 -8.06 3.10
CA ARG A 23 -4.66 -7.58 1.77
C ARG A 23 -3.59 -6.67 1.17
N TRP A 24 -3.09 -5.72 1.95
CA TRP A 24 -2.13 -4.72 1.52
C TRP A 24 -0.72 -5.16 1.88
N VAL A 25 0.21 -5.02 0.94
CA VAL A 25 1.62 -5.36 1.12
C VAL A 25 2.46 -4.21 0.58
N ILE A 26 3.54 -3.86 1.27
CA ILE A 26 4.57 -2.98 0.71
C ILE A 26 5.48 -3.84 -0.16
N TRP A 27 5.50 -3.57 -1.45
CA TRP A 27 6.30 -4.32 -2.42
C TRP A 27 7.50 -3.48 -2.88
N HIS A 28 8.69 -4.05 -2.77
CA HIS A 28 9.95 -3.47 -3.23
C HIS A 28 10.29 -4.04 -4.61
N THR A 29 10.02 -3.30 -5.68
CA THR A 29 10.29 -3.75 -7.07
C THR A 29 11.77 -3.68 -7.48
N GLY A 30 12.67 -3.39 -6.53
CA GLY A 30 14.10 -3.17 -6.74
C GLY A 30 14.48 -1.69 -6.83
N ALA A 31 15.70 -1.38 -6.38
CA ALA A 31 16.39 -0.08 -6.39
C ALA A 31 15.52 1.14 -6.01
N ASP A 32 14.93 1.09 -4.82
CA ASP A 32 14.41 2.24 -4.05
C ASP A 32 12.99 2.75 -4.38
N GLU A 33 12.17 2.00 -5.11
CA GLU A 33 10.76 2.38 -5.35
C GLU A 33 9.78 1.41 -4.67
N PRO A 34 9.58 1.51 -3.34
CA PRO A 34 8.52 0.78 -2.65
C PRO A 34 7.15 1.27 -3.09
N MET A 35 6.26 0.34 -3.39
CA MET A 35 4.87 0.62 -3.74
C MET A 35 3.90 -0.17 -2.87
N VAL A 36 2.63 0.23 -2.90
CA VAL A 36 1.56 -0.50 -2.23
C VAL A 36 0.97 -1.50 -3.21
N PHE A 37 0.83 -2.76 -2.80
CA PHE A 37 0.22 -3.81 -3.61
C PHE A 37 -1.06 -4.34 -2.95
N ASP A 38 -2.13 -4.46 -3.72
CA ASP A 38 -3.39 -5.07 -3.31
C ASP A 38 -3.41 -6.54 -3.73
N ARG A 39 -3.27 -7.45 -2.76
CA ARG A 39 -3.37 -8.88 -3.00
C ARG A 39 -4.77 -9.34 -3.39
N SER A 40 -5.81 -8.57 -3.07
CA SER A 40 -7.19 -8.92 -3.45
C SER A 40 -7.47 -8.66 -4.93
N SER A 41 -6.91 -7.59 -5.50
CA SER A 41 -7.04 -7.27 -6.93
C SER A 41 -5.83 -7.71 -7.76
N ASN A 42 -4.79 -8.21 -7.09
CA ASN A 42 -3.53 -8.63 -7.68
C ASN A 42 -2.84 -7.52 -8.50
N PHE A 43 -2.92 -6.27 -7.99
CA PHE A 43 -2.49 -5.08 -8.73
C PHE A 43 -1.83 -4.04 -7.79
N PRO A 44 -0.86 -3.24 -8.27
CA PRO A 44 -0.35 -2.09 -7.55
C PRO A 44 -1.45 -1.05 -7.28
N VAL A 45 -1.51 -0.53 -6.05
CA VAL A 45 -2.40 0.58 -5.72
C VAL A 45 -1.78 1.87 -6.26
N ASP A 46 -2.56 2.61 -7.05
CA ASP A 46 -2.15 3.92 -7.56
C ASP A 46 -2.16 4.94 -6.42
N VAL A 47 -0.97 5.19 -5.87
CA VAL A 47 -0.72 6.20 -4.83
C VAL A 47 0.16 7.27 -5.44
N ASP A 48 -0.33 8.50 -5.48
CA ASP A 48 0.43 9.66 -5.95
C ASP A 48 1.74 9.78 -5.14
N ASP A 49 2.86 9.94 -5.86
CA ASP A 49 4.23 9.98 -5.31
C ASP A 49 4.39 10.99 -4.17
N ARG A 50 3.61 12.08 -4.17
CA ARG A 50 3.64 13.09 -3.12
C ARG A 50 3.14 12.57 -1.77
N PHE A 51 2.26 11.57 -1.78
CA PHE A 51 1.70 10.94 -0.57
C PHE A 51 2.31 9.58 -0.27
N LEU A 52 2.97 8.95 -1.23
CA LEU A 52 3.57 7.62 -1.10
C LEU A 52 4.46 7.48 0.15
N PRO A 53 5.38 8.41 0.49
CA PRO A 53 6.19 8.30 1.70
C PRO A 53 5.36 8.25 3.00
N GLU A 54 4.28 9.03 3.08
CA GLU A 54 3.41 9.08 4.25
C GLU A 54 2.54 7.83 4.36
N VAL A 55 2.01 7.35 3.23
CA VAL A 55 1.25 6.10 3.14
C VAL A 55 2.09 4.92 3.60
N LEU A 56 3.31 4.77 3.05
CA LEU A 56 4.24 3.72 3.45
C LEU A 56 4.60 3.79 4.94
N ARG A 57 4.85 4.99 5.47
CA ARG A 57 5.12 5.18 6.90
C ARG A 57 3.96 4.69 7.77
N ARG A 58 2.71 4.99 7.40
CA ARG A 58 1.52 4.57 8.15
C ARG A 58 1.29 3.06 8.05
N MET A 59 1.45 2.49 6.86
CA MET A 59 1.36 1.04 6.65
C MET A 59 2.38 0.28 7.50
N ARG A 60 3.64 0.74 7.52
CA ARG A 60 4.69 0.20 8.40
C ARG A 60 4.32 0.28 9.88
N THR A 61 3.78 1.43 10.30
CA THR A 61 3.32 1.64 11.68
C THR A 61 2.17 0.70 12.05
N ALA A 62 1.31 0.35 11.09
CA ALA A 62 0.22 -0.61 11.26
C ALA A 62 0.66 -2.08 11.16
N GLY A 63 1.93 -2.35 10.84
CA GLY A 63 2.47 -3.70 10.70
C GLY A 63 2.15 -4.37 9.37
N ALA A 64 1.96 -3.59 8.29
CA ALA A 64 1.84 -4.15 6.95
C ALA A 64 3.11 -4.94 6.59
N PRO A 65 2.98 -6.14 5.99
CA PRO A 65 4.13 -6.90 5.52
C PRO A 65 4.87 -6.16 4.41
N GLU A 66 6.19 -6.33 4.36
CA GLU A 66 7.06 -5.84 3.29
C GLU A 66 7.74 -7.02 2.60
N THR A 67 7.91 -6.96 1.28
CA THR A 67 8.53 -8.05 0.51
C THR A 67 9.22 -7.51 -0.74
N ASP A 68 10.33 -8.15 -1.13
CA ASP A 68 10.98 -7.98 -2.44
C ASP A 68 10.37 -8.93 -3.49
N ASP A 69 9.93 -10.11 -3.04
CA ASP A 69 9.25 -11.09 -3.88
C ASP A 69 7.87 -10.58 -4.32
N TYR A 70 7.44 -10.97 -5.52
CA TYR A 70 6.12 -10.64 -6.04
C TYR A 70 5.00 -11.07 -5.05
N PRO A 71 4.23 -10.13 -4.48
CA PRO A 71 3.24 -10.40 -3.42
C PRO A 71 1.92 -10.99 -3.94
N GLY A 72 1.76 -11.02 -5.27
CA GLY A 72 0.56 -11.48 -5.93
C GLY A 72 0.35 -12.99 -5.86
N GLY A 73 -0.88 -13.40 -6.18
CA GLY A 73 -1.21 -14.81 -6.39
C GLY A 73 -0.82 -15.27 -7.80
N PRO A 74 -0.84 -16.58 -8.09
CA PRO A 74 -0.79 -17.05 -9.46
C PRO A 74 -1.89 -16.35 -10.27
N CYS A 75 -1.54 -15.81 -11.44
CA CYS A 75 -2.52 -15.29 -12.37
C CYS A 75 -3.50 -16.42 -12.71
N ALA A 76 -4.80 -16.18 -12.49
CA ALA A 76 -5.87 -17.09 -12.89
C ALA A 76 -6.07 -17.05 -14.40
#